data_AF-A0A2P5DC91-F1
#
_entry.id   AF-A0A2P5DC91-F1
#
_cell.length_a   1.000
_cell.length_b   1.000
_cell.length_c   1.000
_cell.angle_alpha   90.00
_cell.angle_beta   90.00
_cell.angle_gamma   90.00
#
_symmetry.space_group_name_H-M   'P 1'
#
loop_
_entity.id
_entity.type
_entity.pdbx_description
1 polymer ?
#
loop_
_entity_poly.entity_id
_entity_poly.type
_entity_poly.pdbx_seq_one_letter_code
_entity_poly.pdbx_strand_id
1 'polypeptide(L)'
;MQNDEVIWQVIRHKHCSFMSKIETGIFCRNPYNVTGICNRSSCPLANSRYATIRDHEGVFYLYMKTIERAHMPNKLWERVKLPRNYEKALEIIDKHLMYWPKFLVHKTKQRLTKMTQMRIRMRKLALKTREKIMTTPRKEKKRESRREEKAEKAALLDKSIEKELLERLKKGLYDEIYNYPVKEYNKVLEKEELQLASEEEDEEEPEIEYVEGYDELEEEDDIEDFDGLAIDRNHGDDDNSEDDEEAEPRTRKRVRKESAVASKKIEKDGPVAKLKKKARVLVEVEHEDGHERLKAVQDVA
;
A
#
# COMPACT_ATOMS: atom_id res chain seq x y z
N MET A 1 -4.56 8.48 48.17
CA MET A 1 -3.11 8.63 47.89
C MET A 1 -2.78 7.85 46.63
N GLN A 2 -2.21 8.49 45.63
CA GLN A 2 -1.77 7.82 44.41
C GLN A 2 -0.35 7.29 44.62
N ASN A 3 -0.18 5.97 44.59
CA ASN A 3 1.10 5.31 44.82
C ASN A 3 1.63 4.72 43.53
N ASP A 4 2.66 5.37 42.97
CA ASP A 4 3.28 5.01 41.69
C ASP A 4 3.82 3.56 41.69
N GLU A 5 4.26 3.05 42.84
CA GLU A 5 4.80 1.69 42.95
C GLU A 5 3.75 0.59 42.82
N VAL A 6 2.61 0.76 43.49
CA VAL A 6 1.50 -0.19 43.40
C VAL A 6 0.93 -0.20 41.98
N ILE A 7 0.81 0.98 41.37
CA ILE A 7 0.35 1.11 39.98
C ILE A 7 1.31 0.39 39.04
N TRP A 8 2.63 0.54 39.22
CA TRP A 8 3.61 -0.18 38.41
C TRP A 8 3.49 -1.70 38.56
N GLN A 9 3.37 -2.21 39.78
CA GLN A 9 3.23 -3.65 40.04
C GLN A 9 1.97 -4.21 39.35
N VAL A 10 0.84 -3.52 39.45
CA VAL A 10 -0.41 -3.93 38.80
C VAL A 10 -0.27 -3.94 37.28
N ILE A 11 0.30 -2.87 36.69
CA ILE A 11 0.49 -2.74 35.24
C ILE A 11 1.47 -3.80 34.71
N ARG A 12 2.53 -4.13 35.46
CA ARG A 12 3.55 -5.09 35.03
C ARG A 12 3.08 -6.54 35.13
N HIS A 13 2.41 -6.91 36.22
CA HIS A 13 2.09 -8.31 36.51
C HIS A 13 0.68 -8.74 36.08
N LYS A 14 -0.31 -7.83 36.05
CA LYS A 14 -1.65 -8.15 35.57
C LYS A 14 -1.75 -7.91 34.07
N HIS A 15 -2.21 -6.71 33.69
CA HIS A 15 -2.45 -6.38 32.30
C HIS A 15 -2.16 -4.90 32.03
N CYS A 16 -1.49 -4.63 30.91
CA CYS A 16 -1.25 -3.30 30.39
C CYS A 16 -1.60 -3.28 28.90
N SER A 17 -2.64 -2.52 28.55
CA SER A 17 -3.12 -2.42 27.16
C SER A 17 -2.06 -1.85 26.20
N PHE A 18 -1.15 -1.04 26.71
CA PHE A 18 -0.08 -0.43 25.91
C PHE A 18 1.18 -1.30 25.83
N MET A 19 1.28 -2.39 26.58
CA MET A 19 2.48 -3.23 26.58
C MET A 19 2.48 -4.18 25.38
N SER A 20 3.62 -4.28 24.70
CA SER A 20 3.84 -5.25 23.63
C SER A 20 5.11 -6.03 23.91
N LYS A 21 4.96 -7.35 24.06
CA LYS A 21 6.08 -8.26 24.22
C LYS A 21 6.53 -8.70 22.82
N ILE A 22 7.79 -8.45 22.50
CA ILE A 22 8.46 -8.90 21.29
C ILE A 22 9.68 -9.70 21.74
N GLU A 23 10.23 -10.58 20.90
CA GLU A 23 11.44 -11.36 21.19
C GLU A 23 12.61 -10.51 21.71
N THR A 24 12.77 -9.29 21.18
CA THR A 24 13.84 -8.36 21.56
C THR A 24 13.61 -7.66 22.90
N GLY A 25 12.40 -7.69 23.44
CA GLY A 25 12.08 -7.06 24.72
C GLY A 25 10.65 -6.52 24.84
N ILE A 26 10.41 -5.77 25.91
CA ILE A 26 9.08 -5.27 26.27
C ILE A 26 8.95 -3.79 25.89
N PHE A 27 8.07 -3.50 24.94
CA PHE A 27 7.82 -2.15 24.42
C PHE A 27 6.49 -1.60 24.90
N CYS A 28 6.33 -0.28 24.78
CA CYS A 28 5.12 0.43 25.15
C CYS A 28 4.61 1.26 23.96
N ARG A 29 3.37 1.02 23.56
CA ARG A 29 2.66 1.74 22.48
C ARG A 29 2.09 3.10 22.91
N ASN A 30 2.20 3.46 24.20
CA ASN A 30 1.63 4.70 24.70
C ASN A 30 2.32 5.91 24.03
N PRO A 31 1.58 6.83 23.39
CA PRO A 31 2.15 7.99 22.72
C PRO A 31 2.92 8.95 23.65
N TYR A 32 2.58 8.93 24.94
CA TYR A 32 3.22 9.72 25.99
C TYR A 32 4.39 9.00 26.64
N ASN A 33 4.94 7.92 26.07
CA ASN A 33 6.19 7.34 26.56
C ASN A 33 7.39 8.04 25.91
N VAL A 34 8.41 8.44 26.69
CA VAL A 34 9.61 9.12 26.18
C VAL A 34 10.52 8.17 25.38
N THR A 35 10.70 6.94 25.86
CA THR A 35 11.68 5.98 25.32
C THR A 35 11.06 4.94 24.39
N GLY A 36 9.77 4.62 24.59
CA GLY A 36 9.07 3.53 23.89
C GLY A 36 9.27 2.15 24.53
N ILE A 37 10.06 2.06 25.61
CA ILE A 37 10.29 0.81 26.36
C ILE A 37 9.33 0.76 27.55
N CYS A 38 8.84 -0.43 27.89
CA CYS A 38 7.97 -0.64 29.05
C CYS A 38 8.78 -0.94 30.32
N ASN A 39 9.31 0.12 30.94
CA ASN A 39 10.05 0.06 32.21
C ASN A 39 9.41 0.95 33.27
N ARG A 40 9.70 0.70 34.56
CA ARG A 40 9.17 1.48 35.69
C ARG A 40 9.39 2.98 35.51
N SER A 41 10.62 3.37 35.14
CA SER A 41 10.99 4.78 34.92
C SER A 41 10.44 5.38 33.62
N SER A 42 10.05 4.54 32.66
CA SER A 42 9.62 4.99 31.32
C SER A 42 8.10 5.00 31.18
N CYS A 43 7.34 4.33 32.05
CA CYS A 43 5.89 4.27 31.94
C CYS A 43 5.22 5.60 32.36
N PRO A 44 4.45 6.26 31.49
CA PRO A 44 3.75 7.52 31.83
C PRO A 44 2.50 7.30 32.70
N LEU A 45 1.96 6.08 32.75
CA LEU A 45 0.80 5.74 33.59
C LEU A 45 1.24 5.51 35.04
N ALA A 46 2.33 4.78 35.23
CA ALA A 46 2.85 4.45 36.55
C ALA A 46 3.46 5.65 37.27
N ASN A 47 4.07 6.59 36.54
CA ASN A 47 4.70 7.76 37.14
C ASN A 47 3.74 8.96 37.18
N SER A 48 3.55 9.54 38.37
CA SER A 48 2.77 10.75 38.58
C SER A 48 3.48 12.01 38.06
N ARG A 49 4.81 12.11 38.26
CA ARG A 49 5.66 13.18 37.72
C ARG A 49 6.35 12.70 36.45
N TYR A 50 5.93 13.22 35.30
CA TYR A 50 6.43 12.76 34.01
C TYR A 50 6.47 13.89 32.99
N ALA A 51 7.30 13.78 31.97
CA ALA A 51 7.37 14.75 30.90
C ALA A 51 7.75 14.11 29.56
N THR A 52 7.12 14.56 28.48
CA THR A 52 7.36 14.05 27.11
C THR A 52 7.30 15.15 26.08
N ILE A 53 7.79 14.85 24.87
CA ILE A 53 7.64 15.73 23.72
C ILE A 53 6.73 15.06 22.71
N ARG A 54 5.76 15.84 22.20
CA ARG A 54 4.92 15.45 21.07
C ARG A 54 4.93 16.48 19.97
N ASP A 55 4.73 15.97 18.77
CA ASP A 55 4.44 16.71 17.56
C ASP A 55 2.93 16.94 17.48
N HIS A 56 2.52 18.20 17.33
CA HIS A 56 1.19 18.54 16.82
C HIS A 56 1.35 19.53 15.67
N GLU A 57 0.85 19.17 14.49
CA GLU A 57 0.80 20.02 13.29
C GLU A 57 2.15 20.69 12.93
N GLY A 58 3.27 19.99 13.12
CA GLY A 58 4.58 20.54 12.77
C GLY A 58 5.16 21.50 13.83
N VAL A 59 4.54 21.64 15.00
CA VAL A 59 5.09 22.32 16.18
C VAL A 59 5.37 21.30 17.28
N PHE A 60 6.47 21.49 18.03
CA PHE A 60 6.78 20.62 19.16
C PHE A 60 6.19 21.21 20.44
N TYR A 61 5.65 20.33 21.28
CA TYR A 61 5.09 20.67 22.57
C TYR A 61 5.75 19.82 23.64
N LEU A 62 6.16 20.46 24.74
CA LEU A 62 6.55 19.80 25.97
C LEU A 62 5.29 19.52 26.78
N TYR A 63 5.00 18.25 26.97
CA TYR A 63 3.91 17.73 27.79
C TYR A 63 4.45 17.42 29.19
N MET A 64 3.86 18.01 30.22
CA MET A 64 4.25 17.78 31.61
C MET A 64 3.06 17.25 32.40
N LYS A 65 3.32 16.24 33.23
CA LYS A 65 2.36 15.61 34.12
C LYS A 65 2.80 15.88 35.55
N THR A 66 1.90 16.44 36.34
CA THR A 66 2.11 16.76 37.76
C THR A 66 1.16 15.94 38.63
N ILE A 67 1.55 15.72 39.89
CA ILE A 67 0.78 14.90 40.83
C ILE A 67 -0.52 15.55 41.26
N GLU A 68 -0.55 16.88 41.30
CA GLU A 68 -1.68 17.68 41.75
C GLU A 68 -2.91 17.48 40.84
N ARG A 69 -2.69 17.32 39.54
CA ARG A 69 -3.77 17.18 38.54
C ARG A 69 -4.21 15.75 38.30
N ALA A 70 -3.69 14.78 39.06
CA ALA A 70 -3.99 13.36 38.85
C ALA A 70 -5.50 13.02 38.97
N HIS A 71 -6.22 13.79 39.80
CA HIS A 71 -7.67 13.66 39.98
C HIS A 71 -8.50 14.16 38.79
N MET A 72 -7.92 14.95 37.88
CA MET A 72 -8.60 15.49 36.70
C MET A 72 -7.93 14.97 35.41
N PRO A 73 -8.36 13.81 34.87
CA PRO A 73 -7.71 13.20 33.71
C PRO A 73 -7.71 14.11 32.46
N ASN A 74 -8.75 14.92 32.27
CA ASN A 74 -8.86 15.86 31.15
C ASN A 74 -7.81 16.97 31.18
N LYS A 75 -7.32 17.34 32.37
CA LYS A 75 -6.33 18.41 32.59
C LYS A 75 -4.99 17.86 33.10
N LEU A 76 -4.80 16.54 33.01
CA LEU A 76 -3.63 15.83 33.52
C LEU A 76 -2.31 16.33 32.93
N TRP A 77 -2.35 16.71 31.66
CA TRP A 77 -1.19 17.16 30.91
C TRP A 77 -1.20 18.67 30.70
N GLU A 78 -0.15 19.34 31.16
CA GLU A 78 0.21 20.69 30.77
C GLU A 78 1.01 20.66 29.46
N ARG A 79 0.73 21.60 28.55
CA ARG A 79 1.44 21.70 27.28
C ARG A 79 2.13 23.04 27.15
N VAL A 80 3.43 23.04 26.86
CA VAL A 80 4.24 24.23 26.58
C VAL A 80 4.72 24.16 25.14
N LYS A 81 4.50 25.24 24.38
CA LYS A 81 4.98 25.36 22.99
C LYS A 81 6.50 25.51 22.97
N LEU A 82 7.18 24.64 22.23
CA LEU A 82 8.62 24.77 22.01
C LEU A 82 8.88 25.57 20.71
N PRO A 83 9.88 26.48 20.73
CA PRO A 83 10.27 27.23 19.54
C PRO A 83 10.90 26.32 18.49
N ARG A 84 10.94 26.78 17.24
CA ARG A 84 11.58 26.06 16.13
C ARG A 84 13.11 25.99 16.27
N ASN A 85 13.71 26.95 16.97
CA ASN A 85 15.14 26.92 17.24
C ASN A 85 15.43 25.87 18.33
N TYR A 86 16.32 24.93 18.01
CA TYR A 86 16.67 23.80 18.85
C TYR A 86 17.32 24.23 20.17
N GLU A 87 18.24 25.19 20.16
CA GLU A 87 18.95 25.66 21.36
C GLU A 87 17.97 26.31 22.35
N LYS A 88 17.14 27.22 21.85
CA LYS A 88 16.08 27.87 22.65
C LYS A 88 15.10 26.84 23.21
N ALA A 89 14.79 25.79 22.45
CA ALA A 89 13.91 24.71 22.93
C ALA A 89 14.57 23.90 24.06
N LEU A 90 15.89 23.65 24.00
CA LEU A 90 16.62 23.00 25.08
C LEU A 90 16.64 23.85 26.35
N GLU A 91 16.86 25.16 26.24
CA GLU A 91 16.82 26.07 27.39
C GLU A 91 15.44 26.10 28.07
N ILE A 92 14.36 26.07 27.28
CA ILE A 92 12.99 26.04 27.80
C ILE A 92 12.73 24.71 28.53
N ILE A 93 13.17 23.59 27.95
CA ILE A 93 13.10 22.27 28.60
C ILE A 93 13.85 22.31 29.93
N ASP A 94 15.07 22.85 29.96
CA ASP A 94 15.87 22.94 31.19
C ASP A 94 15.20 23.79 32.26
N LYS A 95 14.63 24.94 31.89
CA LYS A 95 13.89 25.82 32.83
C LYS A 95 12.66 25.14 33.42
N HIS A 96 11.85 24.45 32.61
CA HIS A 96 10.64 23.79 33.10
C HIS A 96 10.92 22.50 33.87
N LEU A 97 12.02 21.80 33.57
CA LEU A 97 12.35 20.49 34.14
C LEU A 97 13.46 20.54 35.21
N MET A 98 13.77 21.70 35.79
CA MET A 98 14.85 21.86 36.77
C MET A 98 14.74 20.89 37.96
N TYR A 99 13.52 20.67 38.48
CA TYR A 99 13.27 19.83 39.65
C TYR A 99 12.84 18.39 39.32
N TRP A 100 13.01 17.96 38.06
CA TRP A 100 12.60 16.64 37.60
C TRP A 100 13.77 15.66 37.65
N PRO A 101 13.50 14.34 37.69
CA PRO A 101 14.56 13.34 37.65
C PRO A 101 15.46 13.51 36.42
N LYS A 102 16.79 13.53 36.62
CA LYS A 102 17.80 13.70 35.56
C LYS A 102 17.60 12.74 34.38
N PHE A 103 17.18 11.51 34.67
CA PHE A 103 16.83 10.51 33.65
C PHE A 103 15.75 11.03 32.69
N LEU A 104 14.66 11.58 33.21
CA LEU A 104 13.58 12.10 32.39
C LEU A 104 14.04 13.32 31.59
N VAL A 105 14.79 14.24 32.21
CA VAL A 105 15.31 15.43 31.51
C VAL A 105 16.17 14.99 30.32
N HIS A 106 17.13 14.11 30.55
CA HIS A 106 18.03 13.61 29.51
C HIS A 106 17.27 12.87 28.40
N LYS A 107 16.34 11.96 28.74
CA LYS A 107 15.54 11.24 27.74
C LYS A 107 14.60 12.17 26.96
N THR A 108 14.07 13.21 27.61
CA THR A 108 13.23 14.22 26.96
C THR A 108 14.03 15.03 25.95
N LYS A 109 15.25 15.45 26.32
CA LYS A 109 16.19 16.08 25.38
C LYS A 109 16.53 15.15 24.21
N GLN A 110 16.88 13.89 24.46
CA GLN A 110 17.15 12.90 23.42
C GLN A 110 15.96 12.73 22.46
N ARG A 111 14.73 12.69 23.00
CA ARG A 111 13.51 12.63 22.21
C ARG A 111 13.33 13.87 21.35
N LEU A 112 13.59 15.08 21.87
CA LEU A 112 13.56 16.31 21.07
C LEU A 112 14.51 16.20 19.88
N THR A 113 15.75 15.77 20.13
CA THR A 113 16.77 15.61 19.09
C THR A 113 16.30 14.63 18.03
N LYS A 114 15.82 13.45 18.43
CA LYS A 114 15.36 12.41 17.49
C LYS A 114 14.16 12.88 16.67
N MET A 115 13.18 13.52 17.30
CA MET A 115 12.01 14.07 16.61
C MET A 115 12.40 15.17 15.62
N THR A 116 13.33 16.04 15.98
CA THR A 116 13.85 17.10 15.10
C THR A 116 14.59 16.50 13.90
N GLN A 117 15.46 15.52 14.13
CA GLN A 117 16.15 14.77 13.07
C GLN A 117 15.16 14.07 12.15
N MET A 118 14.12 13.42 12.71
CA MET A 118 13.07 12.79 11.91
C MET A 118 12.33 13.80 11.04
N ARG A 119 12.00 15.00 11.55
CA ARG A 119 11.40 16.06 10.72
C ARG A 119 12.32 16.52 9.59
N ILE A 120 13.62 16.69 9.85
CA ILE A 120 14.60 17.02 8.81
C ILE A 120 14.64 15.91 7.76
N ARG A 121 14.65 14.64 8.19
CA ARG A 121 14.62 13.48 7.27
C ARG A 121 13.34 13.45 6.44
N MET A 122 12.17 13.69 7.03
CA MET A 122 10.90 13.75 6.29
C MET A 122 10.90 14.85 5.23
N ARG A 123 11.42 16.05 5.55
CA ARG A 123 11.57 17.12 4.56
C ARG A 123 12.52 16.73 3.42
N LYS A 124 13.67 16.13 3.75
CA LYS A 124 14.61 15.63 2.74
C LYS A 124 13.99 14.53 1.88
N LEU A 125 13.17 13.65 2.47
CA LEU A 125 12.47 12.59 1.74
C LEU A 125 11.38 13.15 0.82
N ALA A 126 10.61 14.13 1.27
CA ALA A 126 9.58 14.78 0.46
C ALA A 126 10.16 15.56 -0.74
N LEU A 127 11.39 16.08 -0.61
CA LEU A 127 12.10 16.74 -1.70
C LEU A 127 12.72 15.76 -2.70
N LYS A 128 12.90 14.48 -2.33
CA LYS A 128 13.41 13.46 -3.23
C LYS A 128 12.26 12.91 -4.08
N THR A 129 12.40 12.99 -5.40
CA THR A 129 11.53 12.25 -6.32
C THR A 129 11.81 10.76 -6.14
N ARG A 130 10.79 10.00 -5.75
CA ARG A 130 10.83 8.55 -5.66
C ARG A 130 9.71 8.00 -6.52
N GLU A 131 9.98 6.90 -7.19
CA GLU A 131 8.92 6.11 -7.82
C GLU A 131 7.92 5.67 -6.74
N LYS A 132 6.64 5.77 -7.08
CA LYS A 132 5.57 5.30 -6.21
C LYS A 132 5.35 3.85 -6.57
N ILE A 133 5.69 2.94 -5.65
CA ILE A 133 5.32 1.53 -5.78
C ILE A 133 3.79 1.49 -5.81
N MET A 134 3.23 1.19 -6.97
CA MET A 134 1.81 0.92 -7.14
C MET A 134 1.63 -0.59 -7.11
N THR A 135 0.74 -1.07 -6.26
CA THR A 135 0.36 -2.48 -6.25
C THR A 135 -0.67 -2.71 -7.34
N THR A 136 -0.37 -3.55 -8.32
CA THR A 136 -1.37 -4.08 -9.25
C THR A 136 -2.18 -5.17 -8.54
N PRO A 137 -3.52 -5.16 -8.65
CA PRO A 137 -4.34 -6.19 -8.03
C PRO A 137 -4.10 -7.54 -8.72
N ARG A 138 -4.07 -8.62 -7.92
CA ARG A 138 -3.75 -9.97 -8.41
C ARG A 138 -4.72 -10.46 -9.50
N LYS A 139 -5.98 -10.04 -9.44
CA LYS A 139 -7.00 -10.40 -10.45
C LYS A 139 -6.67 -9.82 -11.82
N GLU A 140 -6.25 -8.55 -11.89
CA GLU A 140 -5.84 -7.92 -13.16
C GLU A 140 -4.61 -8.62 -13.75
N LYS A 141 -3.58 -8.90 -12.93
CA LYS A 141 -2.39 -9.63 -13.41
C LYS A 141 -2.74 -11.00 -14.02
N LYS A 142 -3.63 -11.76 -13.39
CA LYS A 142 -4.11 -13.06 -13.92
C LYS A 142 -4.95 -12.89 -15.19
N ARG A 143 -5.78 -11.85 -15.26
CA ARG A 143 -6.65 -11.60 -16.42
C ARG A 143 -5.86 -11.14 -17.63
N GLU A 144 -4.89 -10.24 -17.43
CA GLU A 144 -3.98 -9.77 -18.47
C GLU A 144 -3.15 -10.92 -19.02
N SER A 145 -2.56 -11.78 -18.18
CA SER A 145 -1.78 -12.94 -18.66
C SER A 145 -2.63 -13.91 -19.49
N ARG A 146 -3.87 -14.21 -19.05
CA ARG A 146 -4.78 -15.07 -19.82
C ARG A 146 -5.20 -14.43 -21.15
N ARG A 147 -5.40 -13.11 -21.18
CA ARG A 147 -5.72 -12.38 -22.42
C ARG A 147 -4.53 -12.35 -23.37
N GLU A 148 -3.33 -12.19 -22.84
CA GLU A 148 -2.09 -12.22 -23.59
C GLU A 148 -1.88 -13.58 -24.26
N GLU A 149 -2.00 -14.69 -23.52
CA GLU A 149 -1.92 -16.04 -24.08
C GLU A 149 -2.99 -16.30 -25.17
N LYS A 150 -4.21 -15.78 -24.99
CA LYS A 150 -5.27 -15.89 -26.00
C LYS A 150 -4.95 -15.03 -27.23
N ALA A 151 -4.40 -13.84 -27.04
CA ALA A 151 -4.02 -12.94 -28.13
C ALA A 151 -2.84 -13.51 -28.93
N GLU A 152 -1.83 -14.09 -28.27
CA GLU A 152 -0.70 -14.76 -28.91
C GLU A 152 -1.17 -15.92 -29.80
N LYS A 153 -2.04 -16.78 -29.27
CA LYS A 153 -2.62 -17.90 -30.02
C LYS A 153 -3.46 -17.43 -31.21
N ALA A 154 -4.23 -16.35 -31.04
CA ALA A 154 -5.08 -15.80 -32.10
C ALA A 154 -4.27 -15.08 -33.21
N ALA A 155 -3.19 -14.39 -32.84
CA ALA A 155 -2.39 -13.60 -33.77
C ALA A 155 -1.57 -14.45 -34.75
N LEU A 156 -1.29 -15.73 -34.44
CA LEU A 156 -0.52 -16.68 -35.27
C LEU A 156 0.65 -16.00 -36.01
N LEU A 157 1.51 -15.32 -35.23
CA LEU A 157 2.50 -14.40 -35.75
C LEU A 157 3.42 -15.06 -36.81
N ASP A 158 3.76 -16.33 -36.65
CA ASP A 158 4.58 -17.09 -37.59
C ASP A 158 4.03 -17.06 -39.02
N LYS A 159 2.72 -17.29 -39.20
CA LYS A 159 2.09 -17.29 -40.53
C LYS A 159 2.05 -15.89 -41.13
N SER A 160 1.81 -14.87 -40.30
CA SER A 160 1.82 -13.48 -40.75
C SER A 160 3.22 -13.05 -41.20
N ILE A 161 4.25 -13.50 -40.49
CA ILE A 161 5.67 -13.24 -40.81
C ILE A 161 6.07 -14.01 -42.07
N GLU A 162 5.67 -15.28 -42.23
CA GLU A 162 5.93 -16.07 -43.44
C GLU A 162 5.34 -15.40 -44.68
N LYS A 163 4.07 -14.96 -44.61
CA LYS A 163 3.41 -14.22 -45.70
C LYS A 163 4.17 -12.93 -46.02
N GLU A 164 4.58 -12.15 -45.03
CA GLU A 164 5.33 -10.91 -45.25
C GLU A 164 6.73 -11.17 -45.87
N LEU A 165 7.44 -12.20 -45.40
CA LEU A 165 8.75 -12.57 -45.93
C LEU A 165 8.66 -13.05 -47.38
N LEU A 166 7.64 -13.85 -47.72
CA LEU A 166 7.38 -14.27 -49.10
C LEU A 166 7.02 -13.09 -49.99
N GLU A 167 6.21 -12.14 -49.51
CA GLU A 167 5.92 -10.91 -50.25
C GLU A 167 7.17 -10.05 -50.47
N ARG A 168 8.03 -9.90 -49.47
CA ARG A 168 9.29 -9.16 -49.60
C ARG A 168 10.24 -9.85 -50.59
N LEU A 169 10.29 -11.17 -50.58
CA LEU A 169 11.05 -11.98 -51.53
C LEU A 169 10.51 -11.81 -52.97
N LYS A 170 9.18 -11.88 -53.16
CA LYS A 170 8.50 -11.62 -54.45
C LYS A 170 8.76 -10.20 -54.97
N LYS A 171 8.78 -9.21 -54.06
CA LYS A 171 9.09 -7.81 -54.37
C LYS A 171 10.57 -7.57 -54.70
N GLY A 172 11.43 -8.57 -54.54
CA GLY A 172 12.85 -8.50 -54.92
C GLY A 172 13.70 -7.62 -54.00
N LEU A 173 13.32 -7.46 -52.73
CA LEU A 173 14.06 -6.64 -51.75
C LEU A 173 15.41 -7.25 -51.30
N TYR A 174 15.65 -8.52 -51.61
CA TYR A 174 16.86 -9.24 -51.27
C TYR A 174 17.75 -9.37 -52.52
N ASP A 175 18.60 -8.37 -52.77
CA ASP A 175 19.48 -8.23 -53.95
C ASP A 175 20.73 -9.15 -53.94
N GLU A 176 20.76 -10.19 -53.10
CA GLU A 176 21.87 -11.15 -53.03
C GLU A 176 21.50 -12.46 -53.73
N ILE A 177 22.43 -13.02 -54.53
CA ILE A 177 22.22 -14.30 -55.23
C ILE A 177 22.28 -15.43 -54.21
N TYR A 178 21.13 -15.76 -53.62
CA TYR A 178 20.99 -16.89 -52.73
C TYR A 178 20.88 -18.20 -53.53
N ASN A 179 21.67 -19.21 -53.14
CA ASN A 179 21.60 -20.55 -53.70
C ASN A 179 20.42 -21.32 -53.09
N TYR A 180 19.19 -20.97 -53.50
CA TYR A 180 18.01 -21.71 -53.06
C TYR A 180 17.91 -23.06 -53.78
N PRO A 181 17.67 -24.17 -53.05
CA PRO A 181 17.27 -25.42 -53.67
C PRO A 181 15.97 -25.23 -54.47
N VAL A 182 16.07 -25.18 -55.80
CA VAL A 182 14.97 -24.91 -56.75
C VAL A 182 13.73 -25.79 -56.50
N LYS A 183 13.96 -27.03 -56.05
CA LYS A 183 12.89 -28.00 -55.75
C LYS A 183 12.07 -27.64 -54.51
N GLU A 184 12.65 -26.93 -53.55
CA GLU A 184 11.96 -26.54 -52.32
C GLU A 184 11.22 -25.23 -52.52
N TYR A 185 11.82 -24.30 -53.27
CA TYR A 185 11.22 -23.04 -53.67
C TYR A 185 9.92 -23.22 -54.47
N ASN A 186 9.94 -24.06 -55.52
CA ASN A 186 8.74 -24.30 -56.33
C ASN A 186 7.63 -25.02 -55.55
N LYS A 187 7.99 -25.88 -54.59
CA LYS A 187 7.01 -26.54 -53.70
C LYS A 187 6.35 -25.58 -52.73
N VAL A 188 7.03 -24.52 -52.31
CA VAL A 188 6.45 -23.50 -51.43
C VAL A 188 5.53 -22.59 -52.24
N LEU A 189 5.92 -22.21 -53.47
CA LEU A 189 5.06 -21.47 -54.40
C LEU A 189 3.78 -22.24 -54.78
N GLU A 190 3.88 -23.52 -55.13
CA GLU A 190 2.72 -24.36 -55.48
C GLU A 190 1.78 -24.57 -54.27
N LYS A 191 2.32 -24.64 -53.05
CA LYS A 191 1.52 -24.74 -51.82
C LYS A 191 0.80 -23.44 -51.47
N GLU A 192 1.39 -22.30 -51.77
CA GLU A 192 0.78 -20.99 -51.55
C GLU A 192 -0.36 -20.73 -52.56
N GLU A 193 -0.17 -21.10 -53.84
CA GLU A 193 -1.24 -21.06 -54.85
C GLU A 193 -2.40 -22.02 -54.52
N LEU A 194 -2.10 -23.21 -53.98
CA LEU A 194 -3.13 -24.14 -53.49
C LEU A 194 -3.86 -23.64 -52.23
N GLN A 195 -3.18 -22.90 -51.35
CA GLN A 195 -3.81 -22.30 -50.17
C GLN A 195 -4.72 -21.13 -50.54
N LEU A 196 -4.31 -20.29 -51.50
CA LEU A 196 -5.14 -19.21 -52.05
C LEU A 196 -6.38 -19.75 -52.78
N ALA A 197 -6.25 -20.83 -53.56
CA ALA A 197 -7.39 -21.48 -54.22
C ALA A 197 -8.36 -22.17 -53.25
N SER A 198 -7.90 -22.55 -52.06
CA SER A 198 -8.74 -23.14 -51.01
C SER A 198 -9.41 -22.08 -50.12
N GLU A 199 -8.79 -20.92 -49.92
CA GLU A 199 -9.41 -19.77 -49.24
C GLU A 199 -10.51 -19.10 -50.11
N GLU A 200 -10.50 -19.32 -51.43
CA GLU A 200 -11.49 -18.78 -52.38
C GLU A 200 -12.75 -19.68 -52.54
N GLU A 201 -12.70 -20.93 -52.06
CA GLU A 201 -13.85 -21.87 -52.05
C GLU A 201 -14.60 -21.93 -50.70
N ASP A 202 -14.01 -21.40 -49.62
CA ASP A 202 -14.59 -21.28 -48.26
C ASP A 202 -15.08 -19.83 -47.97
N GLU A 203 -15.61 -19.13 -48.97
CA GLU A 203 -16.27 -17.82 -48.84
C GLU A 203 -17.74 -17.95 -48.38
N GLU A 204 -18.05 -18.90 -47.51
CA GLU A 204 -19.31 -18.92 -46.75
C GLU A 204 -19.01 -18.32 -45.37
N GLU A 205 -19.27 -17.01 -45.24
CA GLU A 205 -19.10 -16.24 -44.00
C GLU A 205 -19.61 -17.05 -42.79
N PRO A 206 -18.74 -17.46 -41.84
CA PRO A 206 -19.25 -17.87 -40.54
C PRO A 206 -19.74 -16.59 -39.86
N GLU A 207 -21.05 -16.38 -39.86
CA GLU A 207 -21.73 -15.35 -39.07
C GLU A 207 -21.27 -15.48 -37.62
N ILE A 208 -20.35 -14.61 -37.19
CA ILE A 208 -19.88 -14.57 -35.80
C ILE A 208 -21.00 -13.92 -34.99
N GLU A 209 -21.95 -14.73 -34.56
CA GLU A 209 -22.96 -14.34 -33.58
C GLU A 209 -22.22 -14.00 -32.27
N TYR A 210 -22.10 -12.71 -31.97
CA TYR A 210 -21.62 -12.24 -30.68
C TYR A 210 -22.65 -12.66 -29.63
N VAL A 211 -22.47 -13.85 -29.04
CA VAL A 211 -23.18 -14.21 -27.82
C VAL A 211 -22.70 -13.25 -26.73
N GLU A 212 -23.54 -12.27 -26.44
CA GLU A 212 -23.47 -11.38 -25.29
C GLU A 212 -23.59 -12.23 -24.01
N GLY A 213 -22.49 -12.88 -23.60
CA GLY A 213 -22.57 -13.94 -22.58
C GLY A 213 -21.26 -14.33 -21.91
N TYR A 214 -20.34 -13.38 -21.70
CA TYR A 214 -19.09 -13.65 -20.96
C TYR A 214 -18.79 -12.68 -19.82
N ASP A 215 -19.79 -11.94 -19.33
CA ASP A 215 -19.69 -11.27 -18.02
C ASP A 215 -20.19 -12.17 -16.86
N GLU A 216 -20.81 -13.32 -17.17
CA GLU A 216 -21.42 -14.22 -16.15
C GLU A 216 -20.67 -15.56 -15.98
N LEU A 217 -19.86 -16.00 -16.97
CA LEU A 217 -19.00 -17.19 -16.87
C LEU A 217 -17.62 -16.92 -16.23
N GLU A 218 -17.26 -15.64 -15.98
CA GLU A 218 -16.02 -15.28 -15.27
C GLU A 218 -16.17 -15.39 -13.74
N GLU A 219 -17.39 -15.64 -13.23
CA GLU A 219 -17.69 -15.81 -11.80
C GLU A 219 -17.62 -17.29 -11.33
N GLU A 220 -17.71 -18.25 -12.25
CA GLU A 220 -17.79 -19.69 -11.90
C GLU A 220 -16.41 -20.36 -11.74
N ASP A 221 -15.36 -19.80 -12.36
CA ASP A 221 -13.98 -20.30 -12.26
C ASP A 221 -13.23 -19.91 -10.95
N ASP A 222 -13.85 -19.11 -10.06
CA ASP A 222 -13.28 -18.74 -8.74
C ASP A 222 -13.70 -19.76 -7.63
N ILE A 223 -14.44 -20.84 -7.97
CA ILE A 223 -14.89 -21.88 -7.01
C ILE A 223 -13.90 -23.05 -6.86
N GLU A 224 -13.06 -23.34 -7.85
CA GLU A 224 -12.22 -24.56 -7.83
C GLU A 224 -10.98 -24.47 -6.91
N ASP A 225 -10.66 -23.30 -6.34
CA ASP A 225 -9.52 -23.11 -5.41
C ASP A 225 -9.95 -23.04 -3.94
N PHE A 226 -11.22 -23.35 -3.62
CA PHE A 226 -11.74 -23.39 -2.24
C PHE A 226 -11.78 -24.79 -1.62
N ASP A 227 -11.72 -25.87 -2.41
CA ASP A 227 -11.92 -27.25 -1.91
C ASP A 227 -10.62 -27.97 -1.47
N GLY A 228 -9.50 -27.25 -1.38
CA GLY A 228 -8.16 -27.83 -1.17
C GLY A 228 -7.63 -27.85 0.28
N LEU A 229 -8.43 -27.52 1.30
CA LEU A 229 -7.94 -27.43 2.68
C LEU A 229 -8.79 -28.23 3.70
N ALA A 230 -8.28 -29.45 3.97
CA ALA A 230 -8.26 -30.18 5.24
C ALA A 230 -9.46 -31.08 5.61
N ILE A 231 -9.43 -32.31 5.07
CA ILE A 231 -9.92 -33.51 5.78
C ILE A 231 -8.76 -34.54 5.83
N ASP A 232 -7.95 -34.51 6.90
CA ASP A 232 -7.51 -35.75 7.57
C ASP A 232 -6.98 -35.48 9.00
N ARG A 233 -7.65 -36.12 9.96
CA ARG A 233 -7.22 -36.62 11.29
C ARG A 233 -6.48 -35.71 12.28
N ASN A 234 -7.12 -35.48 13.43
CA ASN A 234 -6.54 -35.96 14.70
C ASN A 234 -7.59 -36.25 15.80
N HIS A 235 -7.56 -37.50 16.25
CA HIS A 235 -7.87 -38.09 17.56
C HIS A 235 -8.06 -37.15 18.78
N GLY A 236 -9.06 -37.45 19.64
CA GLY A 236 -8.95 -37.27 21.10
C GLY A 236 -10.18 -36.73 21.85
N ASP A 237 -10.96 -37.66 22.41
CA ASP A 237 -11.66 -37.63 23.72
C ASP A 237 -12.59 -36.48 24.17
N ASP A 238 -13.84 -36.90 24.38
CA ASP A 238 -14.53 -37.00 25.69
C ASP A 238 -15.28 -35.80 26.31
N ASP A 239 -16.55 -36.14 26.55
CA ASP A 239 -17.49 -35.82 27.61
C ASP A 239 -18.16 -34.43 27.80
N ASN A 240 -19.48 -34.53 27.65
CA ASN A 240 -20.56 -34.11 28.55
C ASN A 240 -21.15 -32.67 28.52
N SER A 241 -22.37 -32.68 27.97
CA SER A 241 -23.59 -31.90 28.20
C SER A 241 -23.76 -31.17 29.54
N GLU A 242 -24.38 -29.98 29.46
CA GLU A 242 -25.63 -29.63 30.18
C GLU A 242 -26.20 -28.30 29.63
N ASP A 243 -27.38 -28.40 28.98
CA ASP A 243 -28.63 -27.60 29.06
C ASP A 243 -28.61 -26.26 29.85
N ASP A 244 -29.38 -25.19 29.54
CA ASP A 244 -30.71 -25.12 28.93
C ASP A 244 -31.12 -23.66 28.58
N GLU A 245 -32.12 -23.57 27.69
CA GLU A 245 -33.27 -22.65 27.61
C GLU A 245 -33.23 -21.18 27.08
N GLU A 246 -33.86 -21.07 25.89
CA GLU A 246 -35.00 -20.19 25.51
C GLU A 246 -34.86 -18.66 25.29
N ALA A 247 -35.14 -18.21 24.05
CA ALA A 247 -36.27 -17.31 23.69
C ALA A 247 -36.05 -16.47 22.39
N GLU A 248 -36.80 -16.88 21.36
CA GLU A 248 -37.33 -16.28 20.11
C GLU A 248 -37.54 -14.72 19.99
N PRO A 249 -37.88 -14.15 18.80
CA PRO A 249 -37.12 -13.13 18.09
C PRO A 249 -37.87 -11.80 17.97
N ARG A 250 -37.17 -10.70 17.60
CA ARG A 250 -37.84 -9.47 17.14
C ARG A 250 -37.16 -8.80 15.94
N THR A 251 -37.91 -8.81 14.84
CA THR A 251 -37.76 -8.02 13.63
C THR A 251 -37.84 -6.52 13.92
N ARG A 252 -37.00 -5.69 13.27
CA ARG A 252 -37.35 -4.34 12.80
C ARG A 252 -36.57 -3.96 11.52
N LYS A 253 -37.34 -3.71 10.48
CA LYS A 253 -36.99 -3.17 9.16
C LYS A 253 -36.89 -1.63 9.19
N ARG A 254 -36.08 -1.09 8.26
CA ARG A 254 -36.09 0.29 7.66
C ARG A 254 -35.53 1.40 8.57
N VAL A 255 -34.73 2.36 8.11
CA VAL A 255 -34.96 3.31 7.00
C VAL A 255 -33.63 3.89 6.46
N ARG A 256 -33.58 4.02 5.13
CA ARG A 256 -32.67 4.77 4.27
C ARG A 256 -32.94 6.28 4.36
N LYS A 257 -31.91 7.14 4.47
CA LYS A 257 -32.01 8.53 3.96
C LYS A 257 -30.65 9.16 3.65
N GLU A 258 -30.41 9.32 2.36
CA GLU A 258 -29.53 10.34 1.79
C GLU A 258 -30.06 11.74 2.14
N SER A 259 -29.16 12.69 2.35
CA SER A 259 -29.45 14.08 1.98
C SER A 259 -28.16 14.78 1.60
N ALA A 260 -28.16 15.21 0.35
CA ALA A 260 -27.17 16.04 -0.28
C ALA A 260 -27.48 17.53 0.00
N VAL A 261 -26.41 18.34 -0.07
CA VAL A 261 -26.38 19.77 -0.38
C VAL A 261 -26.84 20.77 0.70
N ALA A 262 -25.87 21.55 1.20
CA ALA A 262 -26.06 22.99 1.41
C ALA A 262 -24.73 23.73 1.28
N SER A 263 -24.55 24.33 0.11
CA SER A 263 -23.50 25.24 -0.31
C SER A 263 -23.48 26.54 0.50
N LYS A 264 -22.28 27.05 0.82
CA LYS A 264 -22.07 28.50 0.99
C LYS A 264 -20.81 28.94 0.23
N LYS A 265 -21.07 29.69 -0.84
CA LYS A 265 -20.12 30.49 -1.61
C LYS A 265 -19.63 31.68 -0.77
N ILE A 266 -18.34 31.99 -0.86
CA ILE A 266 -17.82 33.37 -0.79
C ILE A 266 -16.80 33.49 -1.92
N GLU A 267 -17.07 34.41 -2.85
CA GLU A 267 -16.21 34.86 -3.95
C GLU A 267 -15.44 36.12 -3.53
N LYS A 268 -14.16 36.25 -3.91
CA LYS A 268 -13.62 37.32 -4.78
C LYS A 268 -12.09 37.30 -4.91
N ASP A 269 -11.65 37.24 -6.18
CA ASP A 269 -10.59 37.98 -6.92
C ASP A 269 -9.22 38.22 -6.25
N GLY A 270 -8.03 38.02 -6.86
CA GLY A 270 -7.61 37.87 -8.27
C GLY A 270 -6.09 37.48 -8.33
N PRO A 271 -5.38 37.67 -9.47
CA PRO A 271 -4.54 36.61 -10.07
C PRO A 271 -3.03 36.72 -9.81
N VAL A 272 -2.35 35.58 -9.65
CA VAL A 272 -0.90 35.46 -9.91
C VAL A 272 -0.62 34.14 -10.64
N ALA A 273 -0.32 34.27 -11.93
CA ALA A 273 0.19 33.21 -12.77
C ALA A 273 1.54 32.68 -12.22
N LYS A 274 1.58 31.39 -11.89
CA LYS A 274 2.83 30.62 -11.84
C LYS A 274 2.61 29.27 -12.50
N LEU A 275 3.13 29.18 -13.72
CA LEU A 275 3.35 27.95 -14.48
C LEU A 275 4.06 26.92 -13.59
N LYS A 276 3.29 25.99 -13.02
CA LYS A 276 3.86 24.77 -12.42
C LYS A 276 4.15 23.82 -13.56
N LYS A 277 5.44 23.72 -13.91
CA LYS A 277 5.97 22.63 -14.73
C LYS A 277 5.48 21.32 -14.13
N LYS A 278 4.65 20.58 -14.87
CA LYS A 278 4.26 19.21 -14.52
C LYS A 278 5.56 18.40 -14.48
N ALA A 279 5.90 17.85 -13.32
CA ALA A 279 6.95 16.85 -13.23
C ALA A 279 6.48 15.64 -14.06
N ARG A 280 7.24 15.29 -15.09
CA ARG A 280 7.03 14.04 -15.83
C ARG A 280 7.16 12.89 -14.83
N VAL A 281 6.05 12.19 -14.59
CA VAL A 281 6.06 10.92 -13.87
C VAL A 281 6.49 9.89 -14.90
N LEU A 282 7.71 9.36 -14.74
CA LEU A 282 8.10 8.12 -15.39
C LEU A 282 7.40 6.99 -14.65
N VAL A 283 6.48 6.32 -15.34
CA VAL A 283 5.89 5.06 -14.91
C VAL A 283 6.66 3.99 -15.66
N GLU A 284 7.54 3.28 -14.97
CA GLU A 284 8.13 2.05 -15.47
C GLU A 284 7.32 0.90 -14.87
N VAL A 285 6.74 0.08 -15.75
CA VAL A 285 6.12 -1.20 -15.39
C VAL A 285 7.23 -2.23 -15.48
N GLU A 286 7.72 -2.74 -14.36
CA GLU A 286 8.67 -3.86 -14.36
C GLU A 286 7.96 -5.07 -15.00
N HIS A 287 8.35 -5.39 -16.24
CA HIS A 287 8.17 -6.73 -16.79
C HIS A 287 9.36 -7.56 -16.30
N GLU A 288 9.06 -8.68 -15.65
CA GLU A 288 10.04 -9.68 -15.27
C GLU A 288 10.53 -10.36 -16.56
N ASP A 289 11.39 -9.71 -17.34
CA ASP A 289 12.31 -10.35 -18.30
C ASP A 289 13.28 -9.32 -18.89
N GLY A 290 14.59 -9.62 -18.78
CA GLY A 290 15.62 -9.20 -19.73
C GLY A 290 15.86 -7.68 -19.96
N HIS A 291 17.04 -7.21 -19.54
CA HIS A 291 17.61 -5.91 -19.89
C HIS A 291 17.48 -5.51 -21.36
N GLU A 292 16.81 -4.38 -21.66
CA GLU A 292 17.27 -3.43 -22.70
C GLU A 292 16.66 -2.02 -22.51
N ARG A 293 17.52 -1.00 -22.54
CA ARG A 293 17.14 0.41 -22.37
C ARG A 293 16.98 1.07 -23.73
N LEU A 294 15.75 1.34 -24.16
CA LEU A 294 15.49 2.23 -25.29
C LEU A 294 14.91 3.57 -24.82
N LYS A 295 15.64 4.65 -25.12
CA LYS A 295 15.17 6.03 -24.94
C LYS A 295 14.39 6.44 -26.19
N ALA A 296 13.06 6.50 -26.10
CA ALA A 296 12.26 7.20 -27.11
C ALA A 296 12.26 8.71 -26.80
N VAL A 297 12.85 9.50 -27.70
CA VAL A 297 12.66 10.95 -27.77
C VAL A 297 11.34 11.17 -28.51
N GLN A 298 10.32 11.67 -27.83
CA GLN A 298 9.16 12.24 -28.52
C GLN A 298 9.48 13.69 -28.90
N ASP A 299 9.63 13.89 -30.21
CA ASP A 299 9.56 15.19 -30.86
C ASP A 299 8.16 15.79 -30.67
N VAL A 300 8.13 17.06 -30.28
CA VAL A 300 6.90 17.84 -30.12
C VAL A 300 6.74 18.72 -31.35
N ALA A 301 5.69 18.47 -32.11
CA ALA A 301 5.00 19.50 -32.90
C ALA A 301 4.04 20.27 -31.98
#